data_AF-A0A356KC41-F1
#
_entry.id   AF-A0A356KC41-F1
#
_cell.length_a   1.000
_cell.length_b   1.000
_cell.length_c   1.000
_cell.angle_alpha   90.00
_cell.angle_beta   90.00
_cell.angle_gamma   90.00
#
_symmetry.space_group_name_H-M   'P 1'
#
loop_
_entity.id
_entity.type
_entity.pdbx_description
1 polymer ?
#
loop_
_entity_poly.entity_id
_entity_poly.type
_entity_poly.pdbx_seq_one_letter_code
_entity_poly.pdbx_strand_id
1 'polypeptide(L)'
;MNPERLRKIRGSQQGGDAVIARTQGMRADGAPLTVLVATRALVEEGLEVGLSYALISVSSPGSPLPRLPADPARQASLSLQFHDTKLSPGNQALGEHIRPISTQQAAEIAAFVREHAIVGAFAVHCDHGMSRSPAIAAAICEVLLGSGKFFFDRRLPNPRVYDLVLRALRLEGES
;
A
#
# COMPACT_ATOMS: atom_id res chain seq x y z
N MET A 1 -29.62 34.63 21.97
CA MET A 1 -28.62 34.69 20.87
C MET A 1 -27.41 33.91 21.35
N ASN A 2 -27.13 32.73 20.79
CA ASN A 2 -26.12 31.78 21.29
C ASN A 2 -24.89 31.76 20.35
N PRO A 3 -23.65 32.00 20.83
CA PRO A 3 -22.46 32.20 19.99
C PRO A 3 -21.75 30.92 19.44
N GLU A 4 -22.34 29.73 19.50
CA GLU A 4 -21.65 28.47 19.08
C GLU A 4 -21.79 28.07 17.60
N ARG A 5 -22.10 28.99 16.68
CA ARG A 5 -22.36 28.65 15.25
C ARG A 5 -21.26 28.99 14.25
N LEU A 6 -20.02 29.17 14.67
CA LEU A 6 -18.90 29.44 13.75
C LEU A 6 -17.61 28.74 14.19
N ARG A 7 -17.45 27.47 13.80
CA ARG A 7 -16.20 26.85 13.27
C ARG A 7 -16.25 25.32 13.38
N LYS A 8 -16.48 24.66 12.24
CA LYS A 8 -15.51 23.75 11.59
C LYS A 8 -16.14 23.17 10.32
N ILE A 9 -15.94 23.91 9.24
CA ILE A 9 -15.91 23.36 7.88
C ILE A 9 -14.63 22.54 7.78
N ARG A 10 -14.74 21.23 7.59
CA ARG A 10 -13.82 20.40 6.77
C ARG A 10 -14.37 18.98 6.66
N GLY A 11 -14.88 18.68 5.47
CA GLY A 11 -14.92 17.33 4.88
C GLY A 11 -15.72 16.30 5.64
N SER A 12 -17.05 16.35 5.49
CA SER A 12 -17.94 15.21 5.67
C SER A 12 -17.42 14.01 4.87
N GLN A 13 -16.88 13.02 5.57
CA GLN A 13 -16.82 11.64 5.12
C GLN A 13 -18.26 11.12 5.02
N GLN A 14 -18.85 11.07 3.82
CA GLN A 14 -20.02 10.23 3.55
C GLN A 14 -20.02 9.78 2.09
N GLY A 15 -19.80 8.47 1.90
CA GLY A 15 -19.90 7.76 0.62
C GLY A 15 -19.12 6.44 0.66
N GLY A 16 -19.81 5.33 0.95
CA GLY A 16 -19.38 3.92 0.90
C GLY A 16 -17.88 3.63 0.85
N ASP A 17 -17.21 3.53 2.00
CA ASP A 17 -15.75 3.29 2.05
C ASP A 17 -15.43 1.81 1.77
N ALA A 18 -15.31 1.44 0.49
CA ALA A 18 -14.74 0.17 0.01
C ALA A 18 -13.20 0.08 0.19
N VAL A 19 -12.61 0.96 1.02
CA VAL A 19 -11.16 1.15 1.21
C VAL A 19 -10.89 1.49 2.67
N ILE A 20 -9.90 0.83 3.29
CA ILE A 20 -9.55 1.06 4.70
C ILE A 20 -8.84 2.40 4.92
N ALA A 21 -7.96 2.80 4.00
CA ALA A 21 -7.25 4.07 4.08
C ALA A 21 -6.90 4.55 2.68
N ARG A 22 -7.05 5.85 2.42
CA ARG A 22 -6.78 6.49 1.13
C ARG A 22 -6.08 7.81 1.35
N THR A 23 -5.06 8.07 0.55
CA THR A 23 -4.45 9.39 0.40
C THR A 23 -4.32 9.75 -1.08
N GLN A 24 -4.28 11.04 -1.36
CA GLN A 24 -4.07 11.58 -2.69
C GLN A 24 -3.05 12.71 -2.60
N GLY A 25 -2.19 12.80 -3.61
CA GLY A 25 -1.23 13.89 -3.75
C GLY A 25 -0.88 14.16 -5.19
N MET A 26 0.06 15.06 -5.38
CA MET A 26 0.64 15.39 -6.69
C MET A 26 2.03 14.80 -6.76
N ARG A 27 2.35 14.18 -7.89
CA ARG A 27 3.71 13.74 -8.21
C ARG A 27 4.59 14.95 -8.57
N ALA A 28 5.90 14.70 -8.66
CA ALA A 28 6.87 15.71 -9.08
C ALA A 28 6.60 16.27 -10.49
N ASP A 29 6.02 15.46 -11.38
CA ASP A 29 5.62 15.85 -12.74
C ASP A 29 4.26 16.59 -12.80
N GLY A 30 3.60 16.79 -11.66
CA GLY A 30 2.29 17.43 -11.57
C GLY A 30 1.10 16.52 -11.88
N ALA A 31 1.30 15.21 -12.09
CA ALA A 31 0.18 14.28 -12.24
C ALA A 31 -0.40 13.89 -10.86
N PRO A 32 -1.73 13.79 -10.71
CA PRO A 32 -2.34 13.32 -9.47
C PRO A 32 -2.11 11.82 -9.29
N LEU A 33 -1.89 11.38 -8.06
CA LEU A 33 -1.80 9.97 -7.70
C LEU A 33 -2.60 9.70 -6.43
N THR A 34 -3.40 8.63 -6.46
CA THR A 34 -4.07 8.07 -5.30
C THR A 34 -3.32 6.84 -4.80
N VAL A 35 -3.11 6.71 -3.49
CA VAL A 35 -2.60 5.48 -2.88
C VAL A 35 -3.61 5.01 -1.84
N LEU A 36 -4.02 3.75 -1.96
CA LEU A 36 -5.06 3.17 -1.11
C LEU A 36 -4.61 1.85 -0.48
N VAL A 37 -5.13 1.59 0.71
CA VAL A 37 -4.96 0.35 1.45
C VAL A 37 -6.29 -0.35 1.62
N ALA A 38 -6.33 -1.64 1.29
CA ALA A 38 -7.51 -2.50 1.43
C ALA A 38 -7.21 -3.77 2.27
N THR A 39 -8.27 -4.44 2.71
CA THR A 39 -8.21 -5.79 3.30
C THR A 39 -8.23 -6.82 2.18
N ARG A 40 -7.95 -8.09 2.52
CA ARG A 40 -8.26 -9.21 1.64
C ARG A 40 -9.75 -9.27 1.26
N ALA A 41 -10.64 -9.12 2.24
CA ALA A 41 -12.09 -9.20 2.00
C ALA A 41 -12.54 -8.18 0.93
N LEU A 42 -12.09 -6.93 1.05
CA LEU A 42 -12.46 -5.86 0.12
C LEU A 42 -11.96 -6.12 -1.30
N VAL A 43 -10.72 -6.61 -1.47
CA VAL A 43 -10.22 -6.92 -2.82
C VAL A 43 -10.90 -8.14 -3.43
N GLU A 44 -11.36 -9.10 -2.60
CA GLU A 44 -12.12 -10.26 -3.07
C GLU A 44 -13.57 -9.92 -3.43
N GLU A 45 -14.18 -8.95 -2.74
CA GLU A 45 -15.52 -8.43 -3.04
C GLU A 45 -15.52 -7.57 -4.31
N GLY A 46 -14.41 -6.89 -4.60
CA GLY A 46 -14.25 -6.02 -5.75
C GLY A 46 -13.91 -4.61 -5.30
N LEU A 47 -12.72 -4.14 -5.67
CA LEU A 47 -12.22 -2.85 -5.24
C LEU A 47 -12.68 -1.75 -6.19
N GLU A 48 -13.51 -0.82 -5.70
CA GLU A 48 -13.93 0.35 -6.47
C GLU A 48 -12.90 1.49 -6.35
N VAL A 49 -11.97 1.57 -7.30
CA VAL A 49 -10.92 2.61 -7.30
C VAL A 49 -11.35 3.88 -8.05
N GLY A 50 -12.15 3.72 -9.11
CA GLY A 50 -12.61 4.82 -9.97
C GLY A 50 -11.52 5.45 -10.86
N LEU A 51 -10.32 4.88 -10.89
CA LEU A 51 -9.17 5.31 -11.69
C LEU A 51 -8.46 4.07 -12.26
N SER A 52 -7.68 4.23 -13.33
CA SER A 52 -6.74 3.18 -13.72
C SER A 52 -5.76 2.91 -12.58
N TYR A 53 -5.54 1.65 -12.24
CA TYR A 53 -4.75 1.30 -11.08
C TYR A 53 -3.90 0.05 -11.25
N ALA A 54 -2.86 -0.03 -10.45
CA ALA A 54 -2.04 -1.22 -10.27
C ALA A 54 -2.21 -1.74 -8.83
N LEU A 55 -2.32 -3.07 -8.68
CA LEU A 55 -2.57 -3.73 -7.41
C LEU A 55 -1.32 -4.45 -6.89
N ILE A 56 -0.94 -4.17 -5.64
CA ILE A 56 0.07 -4.94 -4.91
C ILE A 56 -0.65 -5.79 -3.86
N SER A 57 -0.65 -7.09 -4.09
CA SER A 57 -1.29 -8.13 -3.29
C SER A 57 -0.28 -8.81 -2.39
N VAL A 58 -0.46 -8.69 -1.07
CA VAL A 58 0.41 -9.34 -0.09
C VAL A 58 -0.39 -10.33 0.75
N SER A 59 -0.01 -11.60 0.71
CA SER A 59 -0.63 -12.64 1.54
C SER A 59 0.40 -13.35 2.42
N SER A 60 -0.09 -14.10 3.39
CA SER A 60 0.77 -14.90 4.26
C SER A 60 1.21 -16.18 3.54
N PRO A 61 2.46 -16.65 3.69
CA PRO A 61 2.90 -17.90 3.07
C PRO A 61 2.01 -19.07 3.46
N GLY A 62 1.63 -19.90 2.49
CA GLY A 62 0.73 -21.04 2.71
C GLY A 62 -0.76 -20.67 2.78
N SER A 63 -1.12 -19.39 2.84
CA SER A 63 -2.51 -18.97 2.63
C SER A 63 -2.86 -19.00 1.14
N PRO A 64 -4.12 -19.31 0.78
CA PRO A 64 -4.58 -19.18 -0.60
C PRO A 64 -4.37 -17.76 -1.10
N LEU A 65 -4.01 -17.59 -2.37
CA LEU A 65 -3.99 -16.26 -2.98
C LEU A 65 -5.40 -15.63 -2.93
N PRO A 66 -5.51 -14.29 -2.80
CA PRO A 66 -6.79 -13.62 -2.89
C PRO A 66 -7.41 -13.85 -4.26
N ARG A 67 -8.73 -14.07 -4.30
CA ARG A 67 -9.46 -14.06 -5.57
C ARG A 67 -9.63 -12.61 -6.00
N LEU A 68 -9.17 -12.26 -7.20
CA LEU A 68 -9.27 -10.89 -7.69
C LEU A 68 -10.32 -10.84 -8.79
N PRO A 69 -11.53 -10.28 -8.53
CA PRO A 69 -12.55 -10.12 -9.55
C PRO A 69 -12.00 -9.36 -10.76
N ALA A 70 -12.43 -9.70 -11.98
CA ALA A 70 -12.03 -8.99 -13.17
C ALA A 70 -12.46 -7.52 -13.08
N ASP A 71 -11.53 -6.61 -13.34
CA ASP A 71 -11.76 -5.18 -13.25
C ASP A 71 -11.01 -4.50 -14.40
N PRO A 72 -11.72 -3.92 -15.39
CA PRO A 72 -11.10 -3.25 -16.53
C PRO A 72 -10.19 -2.08 -16.14
N ALA A 73 -10.40 -1.48 -14.97
CA ALA A 73 -9.55 -0.39 -14.47
C ALA A 73 -8.22 -0.91 -13.91
N ARG A 74 -8.15 -2.19 -13.49
CA ARG A 74 -6.92 -2.81 -12.99
C ARG A 74 -5.99 -3.15 -14.14
N GLN A 75 -4.98 -2.31 -14.33
CA GLN A 75 -3.99 -2.45 -15.41
C GLN A 75 -2.99 -3.57 -15.13
N ALA A 76 -2.67 -3.81 -13.86
CA ALA A 76 -1.70 -4.82 -13.47
C ALA A 76 -1.88 -5.27 -12.02
N SER A 77 -1.32 -6.44 -11.69
CA SER A 77 -1.26 -6.94 -10.31
C SER A 77 0.05 -7.67 -10.02
N LEU A 78 0.69 -7.34 -8.90
CA LEU A 78 1.81 -8.07 -8.32
C LEU A 78 1.33 -8.85 -7.09
N SER A 79 1.62 -10.15 -7.03
CA SER A 79 1.26 -11.00 -5.87
C SER A 79 2.51 -11.51 -5.16
N LEU A 80 2.58 -11.26 -3.86
CA LEU A 80 3.72 -11.60 -3.00
C LEU A 80 3.24 -12.35 -1.76
N GLN A 81 4.10 -13.23 -1.25
CA GLN A 81 3.88 -13.93 0.01
C GLN A 81 5.05 -13.76 0.97
N PHE A 82 4.78 -13.15 2.13
CA PHE A 82 5.71 -13.06 3.24
C PHE A 82 4.95 -12.78 4.56
N HIS A 83 5.55 -13.22 5.66
CA HIS A 83 5.01 -13.05 7.00
C HIS A 83 5.13 -11.62 7.47
N ASP A 84 4.16 -11.20 8.26
CA ASP A 84 4.17 -9.90 8.93
C ASP A 84 5.08 -9.92 10.16
N THR A 85 6.39 -9.84 9.92
CA THR A 85 7.41 -9.84 10.97
C THR A 85 8.38 -8.68 10.78
N LYS A 86 8.89 -8.18 11.89
CA LYS A 86 9.93 -7.13 11.91
C LYS A 86 11.34 -7.73 11.86
N LEU A 87 11.46 -9.05 11.99
CA LEU A 87 12.74 -9.76 12.09
C LEU A 87 13.42 -9.91 10.71
N SER A 88 14.76 -9.95 10.71
CA SER A 88 15.58 -10.19 9.52
C SER A 88 15.73 -11.68 9.18
N PRO A 89 15.77 -12.08 7.89
CA PRO A 89 16.15 -13.43 7.50
C PRO A 89 17.42 -13.88 8.23
N GLY A 90 17.44 -15.11 8.73
CA GLY A 90 18.57 -15.67 9.47
C GLY A 90 18.66 -15.25 10.95
N ASN A 91 17.72 -14.44 11.45
CA ASN A 91 17.60 -14.27 12.90
C ASN A 91 17.23 -15.62 13.55
N GLN A 92 18.03 -16.11 14.48
CA GLN A 92 17.82 -17.40 15.15
C GLN A 92 16.47 -17.49 15.90
N ALA A 93 15.86 -16.36 16.25
CA ALA A 93 14.52 -16.30 16.82
C ALA A 93 13.39 -16.54 15.80
N LEU A 94 13.68 -16.46 14.49
CA LEU A 94 12.78 -16.93 13.46
C LEU A 94 12.86 -18.45 13.45
N GLY A 95 11.76 -19.10 13.87
CA GLY A 95 11.59 -20.52 13.57
C GLY A 95 11.73 -20.75 12.05
N GLU A 96 12.11 -21.96 11.66
CA GLU A 96 12.45 -22.35 10.27
C GLU A 96 11.35 -22.05 9.23
N HIS A 97 10.13 -21.76 9.70
CA HIS A 97 8.95 -21.52 8.86
C HIS A 97 8.59 -20.03 8.67
N ILE A 98 9.23 -19.10 9.39
CA ILE A 98 8.92 -17.67 9.23
C ILE A 98 9.75 -17.08 8.09
N ARG A 99 9.03 -16.66 7.06
CA ARG A 99 9.57 -15.99 5.86
C ARG A 99 9.30 -14.49 5.91
N PRO A 100 10.21 -13.64 6.43
CA PRO A 100 10.08 -12.18 6.35
C PRO A 100 10.18 -11.70 4.89
N ILE A 101 9.80 -10.44 4.62
CA ILE A 101 10.09 -9.80 3.34
C ILE A 101 11.60 -9.85 3.03
N SER A 102 11.93 -10.23 1.80
CA SER A 102 13.30 -10.24 1.28
C SER A 102 13.63 -8.94 0.53
N THR A 103 14.92 -8.67 0.32
CA THR A 103 15.37 -7.56 -0.54
C THR A 103 14.92 -7.75 -1.99
N GLN A 104 14.88 -8.99 -2.48
CA GLN A 104 14.37 -9.31 -3.82
C GLN A 104 12.89 -8.95 -3.96
N GLN A 105 12.04 -9.32 -2.99
CA GLN A 105 10.62 -8.96 -3.01
C GLN A 105 10.42 -7.44 -2.93
N ALA A 106 11.27 -6.72 -2.18
CA ALA A 106 11.24 -5.27 -2.18
C ALA A 106 11.63 -4.67 -3.54
N ALA A 107 12.60 -5.26 -4.23
CA ALA A 107 12.97 -4.88 -5.60
C ALA A 107 11.84 -5.16 -6.61
N GLU A 108 11.15 -6.30 -6.48
CA GLU A 108 9.96 -6.62 -7.30
C GLU A 108 8.85 -5.57 -7.12
N ILE A 109 8.60 -5.13 -5.87
CA ILE A 109 7.66 -4.02 -5.60
C ILE A 109 8.12 -2.73 -6.29
N ALA A 110 9.40 -2.39 -6.16
CA ALA A 110 9.92 -1.15 -6.72
C ALA A 110 9.87 -1.13 -8.26
N ALA A 111 10.23 -2.25 -8.90
CA ALA A 111 10.13 -2.42 -10.34
C ALA A 111 8.67 -2.29 -10.82
N PHE A 112 7.73 -2.96 -10.13
CA PHE A 112 6.31 -2.88 -10.45
C PHE A 112 5.75 -1.45 -10.32
N VAL A 113 6.14 -0.71 -9.28
CA VAL A 113 5.72 0.69 -9.11
C VAL A 113 6.26 1.58 -10.23
N ARG A 114 7.50 1.36 -10.69
CA ARG A 114 8.09 2.11 -11.82
C ARG A 114 7.43 1.77 -13.15
N GLU A 115 7.27 0.48 -13.45
CA GLU A 115 6.65 0.00 -14.69
C GLU A 115 5.24 0.55 -14.85
N HIS A 116 4.51 0.69 -13.75
CA HIS A 116 3.16 1.24 -13.72
C HIS A 116 3.10 2.67 -13.22
N ALA A 117 4.17 3.45 -13.37
CA ALA A 117 4.21 4.83 -12.89
C ALA A 117 3.07 5.70 -13.48
N ILE A 118 2.52 5.38 -14.65
CA ILE A 118 1.46 6.17 -15.30
C ILE A 118 0.05 5.98 -14.71
N VAL A 119 -0.18 5.02 -13.82
CA VAL A 119 -1.53 4.76 -13.28
C VAL A 119 -2.03 5.92 -12.41
N GLY A 120 -3.35 6.10 -12.36
CA GLY A 120 -3.97 7.08 -11.47
C GLY A 120 -3.96 6.65 -10.00
N ALA A 121 -3.84 5.34 -9.73
CA ALA A 121 -3.80 4.84 -8.37
C ALA A 121 -2.91 3.59 -8.16
N PHE A 122 -2.33 3.49 -6.96
CA PHE A 122 -1.80 2.24 -6.43
C PHE A 122 -2.72 1.71 -5.34
N ALA A 123 -3.20 0.49 -5.54
CA ALA A 123 -3.93 -0.28 -4.54
C ALA A 123 -2.97 -1.25 -3.86
N VAL A 124 -2.92 -1.22 -2.53
CA VAL A 124 -2.10 -2.16 -1.76
C VAL A 124 -2.98 -2.88 -0.76
N HIS A 125 -2.97 -4.20 -0.78
CA HIS A 125 -3.73 -4.95 0.23
C HIS A 125 -2.86 -5.98 0.93
N CYS A 126 -3.27 -6.28 2.15
CA CYS A 126 -2.85 -7.49 2.84
C CYS A 126 -4.06 -8.08 3.56
N ASP A 127 -3.87 -9.16 4.33
CA ASP A 127 -4.98 -9.86 4.99
C ASP A 127 -5.93 -8.90 5.74
N HIS A 128 -5.38 -8.03 6.59
CA HIS A 128 -6.14 -7.11 7.44
C HIS A 128 -5.96 -5.62 7.11
N GLY A 129 -5.06 -5.28 6.20
CA GLY A 129 -4.80 -3.87 5.82
C GLY A 129 -4.20 -2.98 6.92
N MET A 130 -3.54 -3.58 7.93
CA MET A 130 -3.07 -2.85 9.13
C MET A 130 -1.55 -2.64 9.23
N SER A 131 -0.75 -3.52 8.62
CA SER A 131 0.71 -3.56 8.87
C SER A 131 1.53 -3.63 7.59
N ARG A 132 1.50 -4.75 6.86
CA ARG A 132 2.25 -4.92 5.60
C ARG A 132 1.85 -3.93 4.50
N SER A 133 0.55 -3.82 4.19
CA SER A 133 0.10 -2.94 3.09
C SER A 133 0.23 -1.45 3.40
N PRO A 134 -0.06 -0.94 4.63
CA PRO A 134 0.28 0.44 4.99
C PRO A 134 1.77 0.76 4.88
N ALA A 135 2.66 -0.20 5.17
CA ALA A 135 4.11 0.01 5.03
C ALA A 135 4.54 0.20 3.57
N ILE A 136 4.05 -0.65 2.66
CA ILE A 136 4.29 -0.49 1.22
C ILE A 136 3.68 0.82 0.72
N ALA A 137 2.43 1.11 1.07
CA ALA A 137 1.73 2.33 0.68
C ALA A 137 2.45 3.59 1.17
N ALA A 138 2.94 3.59 2.41
CA ALA A 138 3.74 4.68 2.97
C ALA A 138 5.04 4.89 2.19
N ALA A 139 5.76 3.82 1.86
CA ALA A 139 7.01 3.92 1.08
C ALA A 139 6.76 4.48 -0.33
N ILE A 140 5.67 4.07 -1.00
CA ILE A 140 5.26 4.62 -2.29
C ILE A 140 4.97 6.12 -2.17
N CYS A 141 4.18 6.53 -1.17
CA CYS A 141 3.87 7.95 -0.95
C CYS A 141 5.10 8.77 -0.59
N GLU A 142 6.04 8.21 0.16
CA GLU A 142 7.29 8.89 0.51
C GLU A 142 8.09 9.28 -0.74
N VAL A 143 8.16 8.38 -1.73
CA VAL A 143 8.93 8.60 -2.96
C VAL A 143 8.14 9.42 -3.99
N LEU A 144 6.86 9.10 -4.20
CA LEU A 144 6.07 9.70 -5.29
C LEU A 144 5.32 10.96 -4.89
N LEU A 145 4.98 11.12 -3.61
CA LEU A 145 4.17 12.25 -3.09
C LEU A 145 4.92 13.10 -2.04
N GLY A 146 6.16 12.72 -1.70
CA GLY A 146 7.01 13.40 -0.73
C GLY A 146 6.67 13.16 0.74
N SER A 147 5.63 12.38 1.08
CA SER A 147 5.39 11.97 2.47
C SER A 147 4.45 10.76 2.59
N GLY A 148 4.91 9.73 3.32
CA GLY A 148 4.10 8.57 3.73
C GLY A 148 3.36 8.71 5.08
N LYS A 149 3.49 9.85 5.78
CA LYS A 149 3.07 10.02 7.18
C LYS A 149 1.62 9.65 7.46
N PHE A 150 0.71 9.89 6.51
CA PHE A 150 -0.72 9.57 6.63
C PHE A 150 -0.99 8.13 7.12
N PHE A 151 -0.21 7.16 6.65
CA PHE A 151 -0.40 5.75 7.01
C PHE A 151 0.11 5.42 8.41
N PHE A 152 1.11 6.14 8.92
CA PHE A 152 1.60 5.96 10.29
C PHE A 152 0.64 6.53 11.34
N ASP A 153 -0.13 7.57 10.98
CA ASP A 153 -1.10 8.19 11.90
C ASP A 153 -2.36 7.34 12.12
N ARG A 154 -2.65 6.42 11.19
CA ARG A 154 -3.90 5.65 11.17
C ARG A 154 -3.70 4.14 11.29
N ARG A 155 -2.50 3.64 11.08
CA ARG A 155 -2.20 2.19 11.00
C ARG A 155 -0.91 1.88 11.77
N LEU A 156 -0.49 0.61 11.72
CA LEU A 156 0.76 0.16 12.33
C LEU A 156 1.70 -0.40 11.25
N PRO A 157 2.18 0.42 10.30
CA PRO A 157 3.09 -0.03 9.25
C PRO A 157 4.23 -0.89 9.81
N ASN A 158 4.48 -2.05 9.18
CA ASN A 158 5.64 -2.86 9.50
C ASN A 158 6.92 -2.09 9.11
N PRO A 159 7.79 -1.70 10.08
CA PRO A 159 8.96 -0.88 9.80
C PRO A 159 9.95 -1.57 8.85
N ARG A 160 10.12 -2.90 8.96
CA ARG A 160 11.00 -3.65 8.07
C ARG A 160 10.52 -3.59 6.62
N VAL A 161 9.22 -3.78 6.41
CA VAL A 161 8.62 -3.72 5.07
C VAL A 161 8.78 -2.32 4.49
N TYR A 162 8.50 -1.29 5.30
CA TYR A 162 8.66 0.11 4.91
C TYR A 162 10.10 0.41 4.50
N ASP A 163 11.08 0.08 5.34
CA ASP A 163 12.49 0.40 5.10
C ASP A 163 13.04 -0.29 3.85
N LEU A 164 12.74 -1.57 3.65
CA LEU A 164 13.22 -2.31 2.48
C LEU A 164 12.61 -1.79 1.19
N VAL A 165 11.29 -1.54 1.18
CA VAL A 165 10.60 -1.03 -0.01
C VAL A 165 11.02 0.41 -0.32
N LEU A 166 11.12 1.26 0.69
CA LEU A 166 11.62 2.63 0.51
C LEU A 166 13.03 2.66 -0.06
N ARG A 167 13.92 1.80 0.47
CA ARG A 167 15.28 1.66 -0.04
C ARG A 167 15.27 1.18 -1.50
N ALA A 168 14.48 0.16 -1.84
CA ALA A 168 14.39 -0.36 -3.19
C ALA A 168 13.81 0.67 -4.20
N LEU A 169 12.83 1.47 -3.77
CA LEU A 169 12.27 2.55 -4.58
C LEU A 169 13.28 3.68 -4.86
N ARG A 170 14.20 3.95 -3.92
CA ARG A 170 15.24 4.99 -4.07
C ARG A 170 16.46 4.53 -4.86
N LEU A 171 16.89 3.28 -4.72
CA LEU A 171 18.16 2.79 -5.27
C LEU A 171 18.18 2.64 -6.79
N GLU A 172 17.06 2.38 -7.44
CA GLU A 172 17.03 2.21 -8.90
C GLU A 172 16.61 3.49 -9.64
N GLY A 173 16.84 4.65 -9.01
CA GLY A 173 16.82 5.97 -9.66
C GLY A 173 18.20 6.47 -10.07
N GLU A 174 19.26 5.68 -9.85
CA GLU A 174 20.68 6.05 -10.06
C GLU A 174 21.36 5.21 -11.16
N SER A 175 20.61 4.57 -12.07
CA SER A 175 21.17 3.78 -13.18
C SER A 175 20.94 4.45 -14.53
#